data_AF-A0A7R9JK77-F1
#
_entry.id   AF-A0A7R9JK77-F1
#
_cell.length_a   1.000
_cell.length_b   1.000
_cell.length_c   1.000
_cell.angle_alpha   90.00
_cell.angle_beta   90.00
_cell.angle_gamma   90.00
#
_symmetry.space_group_name_H-M   'P 1'
#
loop_
_entity.id
_entity.type
_entity.pdbx_description
1 polymer ?
#
loop_
_entity_poly.entity_id
_entity_poly.type
_entity_poly.pdbx_seq_one_letter_code
_entity_poly.pdbx_strand_id
1 'polypeptide(L)'
;MNKKPLCYSHRRNLSVTLADVMNKKPLCYSHRRNLSVPLTDVMNKKPQAAWELYLKMETSSDSFSLLQLLANDCYKMGQFWFAAKAFDMLERLDPNPEHWEGKRGACTGVFQRIIAQQQPKELLTDVIQLLRNTANSQVEHIIRVMKRWAKDNRVNI
;
A
#
# COMPACT_ATOMS: atom_id res chain seq x y z
N MET A 1 -25.84 21.85 -11.16
CA MET A 1 -24.47 21.82 -10.59
C MET A 1 -24.06 20.36 -10.39
N ASN A 2 -23.31 19.78 -11.31
CA ASN A 2 -22.80 18.40 -11.20
C ASN A 2 -21.30 18.41 -11.48
N LYS A 3 -20.49 18.24 -10.42
CA LYS A 3 -19.03 18.09 -10.54
C LYS A 3 -18.75 16.69 -11.12
N LYS A 4 -18.45 16.63 -12.41
CA LYS A 4 -17.89 15.43 -13.06
C LYS A 4 -16.49 15.15 -12.48
N PRO A 5 -16.11 13.89 -12.18
CA PRO A 5 -14.74 13.59 -11.80
C PRO A 5 -13.83 13.77 -13.01
N LEU A 6 -12.71 14.44 -12.78
CA LEU A 6 -11.74 14.88 -13.78
C LEU A 6 -11.16 13.71 -14.58
N CYS A 7 -11.47 13.70 -15.87
CA CYS A 7 -10.74 12.96 -16.88
C CYS A 7 -9.32 13.55 -16.98
N TYR A 8 -8.27 12.74 -16.79
CA TYR A 8 -6.88 13.14 -17.01
C TYR A 8 -6.62 13.30 -18.51
N SER A 9 -6.98 14.46 -19.06
CA SER A 9 -6.58 14.87 -20.40
C SER A 9 -5.48 15.93 -20.33
N HIS A 10 -4.41 15.68 -21.09
CA HIS A 10 -3.36 16.63 -21.50
C HIS A 10 -2.15 16.87 -20.57
N ARG A 11 -1.14 15.98 -20.65
CA ARG A 11 0.25 16.42 -20.90
C ARG A 11 1.05 15.29 -21.59
N ARG A 12 1.60 15.62 -22.76
CA ARG A 12 2.27 14.71 -23.72
C ARG A 12 3.61 14.20 -23.16
N ASN A 13 3.94 12.95 -23.47
CA ASN A 13 5.23 12.25 -23.27
C ASN A 13 5.55 11.65 -21.88
N LEU A 14 4.58 11.02 -21.20
CA LEU A 14 4.81 10.13 -20.03
C LEU A 14 4.27 8.70 -20.22
N SER A 15 3.82 8.36 -21.44
CA SER A 15 3.46 7.01 -21.90
C SER A 15 4.74 6.18 -21.98
N VAL A 16 4.96 5.09 -21.24
CA VAL A 16 4.15 3.87 -21.24
C VAL A 16 4.17 3.15 -19.87
N THR A 17 5.09 3.44 -18.94
CA THR A 17 5.30 2.60 -17.74
C THR A 17 4.46 2.95 -16.50
N LEU A 18 4.07 4.23 -16.34
CA LEU A 18 3.27 4.69 -15.18
C LEU A 18 1.79 4.32 -15.33
N ALA A 19 1.30 4.31 -16.57
CA ALA A 19 -0.04 3.82 -16.86
C ALA A 19 -0.13 2.33 -16.54
N ASP A 20 0.82 1.48 -16.93
CA ASP A 20 0.76 0.03 -16.64
C ASP A 20 0.75 -0.29 -15.14
N VAL A 21 1.48 0.48 -14.32
CA VAL A 21 1.45 0.38 -12.85
C VAL A 21 0.13 0.90 -12.27
N MET A 22 -0.43 1.98 -12.83
CA MET A 22 -1.67 2.62 -12.35
C MET A 22 -2.97 2.02 -12.94
N ASN A 23 -2.89 1.21 -14.00
CA ASN A 23 -4.03 0.64 -14.72
C ASN A 23 -4.34 -0.81 -14.27
N LYS A 24 -3.48 -1.39 -13.42
CA LYS A 24 -3.93 -2.46 -12.53
C LYS A 24 -4.73 -1.79 -11.42
N LYS A 25 -6.07 -1.90 -11.47
CA LYS A 25 -6.94 -1.70 -10.29
C LYS A 25 -6.18 -2.26 -9.08
N PRO A 26 -6.10 -1.55 -7.95
CA PRO A 26 -5.44 -2.07 -6.75
C PRO A 26 -5.99 -3.46 -6.54
N LEU A 27 -5.15 -4.47 -6.84
CA LEU A 27 -5.60 -5.84 -7.04
C LEU A 27 -6.23 -6.22 -5.72
N CYS A 28 -7.56 -6.24 -5.74
CA CYS A 28 -8.38 -6.52 -4.60
C CYS A 28 -7.97 -7.92 -4.17
N TYR A 29 -7.32 -8.01 -3.01
CA TYR A 29 -7.09 -9.25 -2.29
C TYR A 29 -8.43 -10.00 -2.28
N SER A 30 -8.53 -11.02 -3.14
CA SER A 30 -9.80 -11.62 -3.53
C SER A 30 -10.20 -12.64 -2.48
N HIS A 31 -10.99 -12.17 -1.52
CA HIS A 31 -12.22 -12.80 -1.04
C HIS A 31 -12.15 -14.27 -0.56
N ARG A 32 -12.23 -14.46 0.77
CA ARG A 32 -13.30 -15.19 1.50
C ARG A 32 -12.77 -16.12 2.62
N ARG A 33 -13.00 -15.73 3.88
CA ARG A 33 -13.75 -16.53 4.88
C ARG A 33 -13.93 -15.75 6.19
N ASN A 34 -15.19 -15.51 6.54
CA ASN A 34 -15.78 -15.33 7.86
C ASN A 34 -14.82 -14.95 9.00
N LEU A 35 -14.76 -13.66 9.35
CA LEU A 35 -14.69 -13.30 10.77
C LEU A 35 -15.56 -12.07 10.99
N SER A 36 -16.77 -12.33 11.48
CA SER A 36 -17.66 -11.37 12.11
C SER A 36 -17.03 -10.88 13.41
N VAL A 37 -16.10 -9.94 13.34
CA VAL A 37 -15.83 -9.03 14.47
C VAL A 37 -15.61 -7.66 13.86
N PRO A 38 -16.57 -6.74 14.01
CA PRO A 38 -16.42 -5.44 13.43
C PRO A 38 -15.38 -4.70 14.28
N LEU A 39 -14.20 -4.42 13.71
CA LEU A 39 -13.31 -3.37 14.22
C LEU A 39 -13.94 -1.97 13.98
N THR A 40 -15.28 -1.89 13.86
CA THR A 40 -16.04 -0.65 13.69
C THR A 40 -15.85 0.28 14.88
N ASP A 41 -15.46 -0.24 16.05
CA ASP A 41 -15.29 0.58 17.26
C ASP A 41 -13.85 1.08 17.47
N VAL A 42 -12.85 0.54 16.75
CA VAL A 42 -11.47 1.06 16.76
C VAL A 42 -11.16 1.90 15.51
N MET A 43 -11.90 1.72 14.41
CA MET A 43 -11.61 2.34 13.10
C MET A 43 -12.38 3.63 12.80
N ASN A 44 -12.46 4.53 13.77
CA ASN A 44 -12.73 5.94 13.51
C ASN A 44 -11.50 6.60 12.85
N LYS A 45 -11.23 6.28 11.57
CA LYS A 45 -10.20 6.92 10.72
C LYS A 45 -8.78 7.00 11.30
N LYS A 46 -8.42 6.19 12.30
CA LYS A 46 -7.12 6.25 12.99
C LYS A 46 -6.32 4.96 12.74
N PRO A 47 -5.79 4.74 11.53
CA PRO A 47 -4.95 3.57 11.23
C PRO A 47 -3.70 3.49 12.12
N GLN A 48 -3.24 4.64 12.60
CA GLN A 48 -2.15 4.73 13.57
C GLN A 48 -2.50 4.09 14.93
N ALA A 49 -3.71 4.32 15.46
CA ALA A 49 -4.10 3.77 16.75
C ALA A 49 -4.20 2.23 16.69
N ALA A 50 -4.71 1.70 15.58
CA ALA A 50 -4.76 0.25 15.37
C ALA A 50 -3.36 -0.36 15.22
N TRP A 51 -2.43 0.34 14.56
CA TRP A 51 -1.02 -0.07 14.48
C TRP A 51 -0.33 -0.04 15.87
N GLU A 52 -0.58 0.98 16.68
CA GLU A 52 -0.05 1.07 18.04
C GLU A 52 -0.62 -0.02 18.96
N LEU A 53 -1.88 -0.40 18.78
CA LEU A 53 -2.49 -1.52 19.49
C LEU A 53 -1.82 -2.84 19.11
N TYR A 54 -1.56 -3.06 17.81
CA TYR A 54 -0.79 -4.23 17.36
C TYR A 54 0.58 -4.31 18.03
N LEU A 55 1.33 -3.20 18.10
CA LEU A 55 2.65 -3.17 18.73
C LEU A 55 2.64 -3.50 20.24
N LYS A 56 1.50 -3.37 20.90
CA LYS A 56 1.32 -3.64 22.35
C LYS A 56 0.88 -5.07 22.64
N MET A 57 0.48 -5.85 21.62
CA MET A 57 0.04 -7.23 21.82
C MET A 57 1.24 -8.19 21.79
N GLU A 58 1.46 -8.91 22.90
CA GLU A 58 2.44 -10.00 22.96
C GLU A 58 1.98 -11.18 22.09
N THR A 59 2.93 -11.70 21.31
CA THR A 59 2.72 -12.46 20.07
C THR A 59 2.37 -13.93 20.25
N SER A 60 1.41 -14.45 19.48
CA SER A 60 1.56 -15.77 18.82
C SER A 60 0.50 -16.08 17.75
N SER A 61 -0.79 -15.79 17.96
CA SER A 61 -1.84 -16.06 16.93
C SER A 61 -2.81 -14.89 16.70
N ASP A 62 -3.22 -14.19 17.76
CA ASP A 62 -4.16 -13.07 17.66
C ASP A 62 -3.55 -11.88 16.90
N SER A 63 -2.23 -11.71 17.02
CA SER A 63 -1.46 -10.70 16.30
C SER A 63 -1.55 -10.87 14.78
N PHE A 64 -1.62 -12.10 14.26
CA PHE A 64 -1.70 -12.36 12.82
C PHE A 64 -3.09 -12.01 12.27
N SER A 65 -4.16 -12.45 12.94
CA SER A 65 -5.54 -12.09 12.59
C SER A 65 -5.76 -10.59 12.63
N LEU A 66 -5.20 -9.89 13.62
CA LEU A 66 -5.24 -8.43 13.71
C LEU A 66 -4.50 -7.76 12.55
N LEU A 67 -3.31 -8.25 12.18
CA LEU A 67 -2.56 -7.75 11.02
C LEU A 67 -3.34 -7.91 9.72
N GLN A 68 -4.01 -9.06 9.52
CA GLN A 68 -4.85 -9.28 8.36
C GLN A 68 -6.02 -8.29 8.30
N LEU A 69 -6.69 -8.04 9.42
CA LEU A 69 -7.75 -7.02 9.51
C LEU A 69 -7.21 -5.63 9.19
N LEU A 70 -6.11 -5.24 9.84
CA LEU A 70 -5.48 -3.93 9.64
C LEU A 70 -5.05 -3.72 8.19
N ALA A 71 -4.39 -4.72 7.60
CA ALA A 71 -3.94 -4.67 6.22
C ALA A 71 -5.12 -4.45 5.27
N ASN A 72 -6.16 -5.26 5.39
CA ASN A 72 -7.33 -5.23 4.52
C ASN A 72 -8.15 -3.95 4.66
N ASP A 73 -8.41 -3.51 5.88
CA ASP A 73 -9.25 -2.34 6.12
C ASP A 73 -8.53 -1.04 5.80
N CYS A 74 -7.24 -0.92 6.16
CA CYS A 74 -6.42 0.20 5.70
C CYS A 74 -6.34 0.24 4.18
N TYR A 75 -6.25 -0.91 3.51
CA TYR A 75 -6.22 -0.97 2.05
C TYR A 75 -7.54 -0.45 1.44
N LYS A 76 -8.69 -0.90 1.94
CA LYS A 76 -10.02 -0.46 1.47
C LYS A 76 -10.29 1.02 1.74
N MET A 77 -9.86 1.53 2.89
CA MET A 77 -9.97 2.95 3.25
C MET A 77 -8.93 3.82 2.50
N GLY A 78 -8.04 3.21 1.73
CA GLY A 78 -6.97 3.86 1.01
C GLY A 78 -5.85 4.40 1.91
N GLN A 79 -5.76 3.97 3.16
CA GLN A 79 -4.65 4.23 4.08
C GLN A 79 -3.47 3.30 3.74
N PHE A 80 -2.99 3.41 2.49
CA PHE A 80 -2.08 2.44 1.90
C PHE A 80 -0.74 2.29 2.63
N TRP A 81 -0.26 3.32 3.32
CA TRP A 81 0.99 3.25 4.07
C TRP A 81 0.92 2.24 5.22
N PHE A 82 -0.18 2.28 5.99
CA PHE A 82 -0.40 1.34 7.08
C PHE A 82 -0.70 -0.07 6.56
N ALA A 83 -1.43 -0.16 5.44
CA ALA A 83 -1.63 -1.44 4.76
C ALA A 83 -0.31 -2.08 4.32
N ALA A 84 0.60 -1.31 3.72
CA ALA A 84 1.91 -1.80 3.27
C ALA A 84 2.76 -2.34 4.42
N LYS A 85 2.79 -1.63 5.56
CA LYS A 85 3.50 -2.09 6.77
C LYS A 85 2.89 -3.39 7.33
N ALA A 86 1.56 -3.50 7.34
CA ALA A 86 0.90 -4.70 7.82
C ALA A 86 1.17 -5.90 6.90
N PHE A 87 1.11 -5.71 5.57
CA PHE A 87 1.45 -6.78 4.62
C PHE A 87 2.93 -7.17 4.66
N ASP A 88 3.86 -6.24 4.88
CA ASP A 88 5.29 -6.56 5.09
C ASP A 88 5.49 -7.47 6.30
N MET A 89 4.78 -7.19 7.40
CA MET A 89 4.83 -8.05 8.59
C MET A 89 4.18 -9.41 8.33
N LEU A 90 3.02 -9.46 7.66
CA LEU A 90 2.35 -10.71 7.29
C LEU A 90 3.24 -11.59 6.41
N GLU A 91 3.92 -11.01 5.43
CA GLU A 91 4.86 -11.73 4.55
C GLU A 91 6.05 -12.33 5.32
N ARG A 92 6.53 -11.63 6.37
CA ARG A 92 7.63 -12.13 7.22
C ARG A 92 7.18 -13.26 8.15
N LEU A 93 5.93 -13.22 8.61
CA LEU A 93 5.34 -14.23 9.50
C LEU A 93 4.92 -15.48 8.72
N ASP A 94 4.33 -15.30 7.54
CA ASP A 94 3.88 -16.35 6.64
C ASP A 94 4.17 -15.93 5.18
N PRO A 95 5.16 -16.54 4.52
CA PRO A 95 5.58 -16.20 3.15
C PRO A 95 4.60 -16.73 2.10
N ASN A 96 3.33 -16.33 2.22
CA ASN A 96 2.26 -16.60 1.27
C ASN A 96 2.32 -15.58 0.11
N PRO A 97 2.25 -16.03 -1.16
CA PRO A 97 2.20 -15.15 -2.32
C PRO A 97 1.15 -14.04 -2.25
N GLU A 98 0.02 -14.27 -1.58
CA GLU A 98 -1.05 -13.27 -1.47
C GLU A 98 -0.63 -12.05 -0.61
N HIS A 99 0.23 -12.24 0.40
CA HIS A 99 0.73 -11.14 1.23
C HIS A 99 1.64 -10.21 0.41
N TRP A 100 2.48 -10.79 -0.45
CA TRP A 100 3.27 -10.02 -1.42
C TRP A 100 2.37 -9.23 -2.38
N GLU A 101 1.33 -9.86 -2.92
CA GLU A 101 0.39 -9.20 -3.83
C GLU A 101 -0.29 -7.99 -3.16
N GLY A 102 -0.70 -8.16 -1.89
CA GLY A 102 -1.25 -7.09 -1.04
C GLY A 102 -0.24 -5.96 -0.79
N LYS A 103 1.00 -6.32 -0.38
CA LYS A 103 2.10 -5.38 -0.17
C LYS A 103 2.42 -4.57 -1.41
N ARG A 104 2.59 -5.23 -2.56
CA ARG A 104 2.85 -4.60 -3.86
C ARG A 104 1.75 -3.61 -4.23
N GLY A 105 0.49 -4.01 -4.04
CA GLY A 105 -0.67 -3.14 -4.26
C GLY A 105 -0.66 -1.93 -3.33
N ALA A 106 -0.36 -2.12 -2.05
CA ALA A 106 -0.32 -1.05 -1.07
C ALA A 106 0.83 -0.06 -1.34
N CYS A 107 2.05 -0.55 -1.62
CA CYS A 107 3.19 0.29 -2.01
C CYS A 107 2.90 1.11 -3.28
N THR A 108 2.23 0.51 -4.26
CA THR A 108 1.78 1.20 -5.47
C THR A 108 0.74 2.27 -5.15
N GLY A 109 -0.21 1.97 -4.26
CA GLY A 109 -1.21 2.94 -3.79
C GLY A 109 -0.59 4.12 -3.02
N VAL A 110 0.42 3.89 -2.19
CA VAL A 110 1.18 4.98 -1.54
C VAL A 110 1.85 5.84 -2.60
N PHE A 111 2.55 5.22 -3.56
CA PHE A 111 3.21 5.93 -4.65
C PHE A 111 2.22 6.75 -5.48
N GLN A 112 1.05 6.22 -5.79
CA GLN A 112 -0.03 6.95 -6.46
C GLN A 112 -0.46 8.19 -5.66
N ARG A 113 -0.60 8.06 -4.33
CA ARG A 113 -0.93 9.21 -3.46
C ARG A 113 0.17 10.25 -3.40
N ILE A 114 1.45 9.84 -3.46
CA ILE A 114 2.59 10.76 -3.55
C ILE A 114 2.53 11.54 -4.86
N ILE A 115 2.29 10.87 -5.99
CA ILE A 115 2.14 11.50 -7.30
C ILE A 115 0.96 12.50 -7.30
N ALA A 116 -0.14 12.13 -6.65
CA ALA A 116 -1.32 12.97 -6.48
C ALA A 116 -1.15 14.08 -5.43
N GLN A 117 0.05 14.23 -4.82
CA GLN A 117 0.35 15.20 -3.77
C GLN A 117 -0.54 15.09 -2.52
N GLN A 118 -1.06 13.89 -2.26
CA GLN A 118 -1.87 13.57 -1.08
C GLN A 118 -1.05 12.95 0.06
N GLN A 119 0.24 12.70 -0.17
CA GLN A 119 1.19 12.16 0.79
C GLN A 119 2.57 12.86 0.59
N PRO A 120 3.38 12.97 1.66
CA PRO A 120 4.73 13.51 1.58
C PRO A 120 5.60 12.69 0.62
N LYS A 121 6.47 13.37 -0.14
CA LYS A 121 7.34 12.71 -1.13
C LYS A 121 8.46 11.92 -0.47
N GLU A 122 8.82 12.29 0.74
CA GLU A 122 9.82 11.65 1.61
C GLU A 122 9.43 10.20 1.90
N LEU A 123 8.13 9.91 1.93
CA LEU A 123 7.60 8.55 2.14
C LEU A 123 8.02 7.57 1.01
N LEU A 124 8.46 8.09 -0.14
CA LEU A 124 8.93 7.26 -1.25
C LEU A 124 10.15 6.42 -0.86
N THR A 125 11.07 6.97 -0.07
CA THR A 125 12.25 6.25 0.42
C THR A 125 11.81 5.06 1.27
N ASP A 126 10.87 5.27 2.17
CA ASP A 126 10.36 4.20 3.06
C ASP A 126 9.61 3.12 2.28
N VAL A 127 8.82 3.50 1.25
CA VAL A 127 8.16 2.55 0.36
C VAL A 127 9.16 1.69 -0.41
N ILE A 128 10.24 2.29 -0.91
CA ILE A 128 11.33 1.56 -1.58
C ILE A 128 12.00 0.59 -0.62
N GLN A 129 12.24 0.98 0.63
CA GLN A 129 12.83 0.09 1.63
C GLN A 129 11.90 -1.09 1.95
N LEU A 130 10.59 -0.86 2.11
CA LEU A 130 9.63 -1.95 2.30
C LEU A 130 9.66 -2.96 1.14
N LEU A 131 9.73 -2.47 -0.11
CA LEU A 131 9.80 -3.35 -1.28
C LEU A 131 11.09 -4.18 -1.32
N ARG A 132 12.22 -3.62 -0.87
CA ARG A 132 13.51 -4.36 -0.80
C ARG A 132 13.50 -5.52 0.18
N ASN A 133 12.61 -5.50 1.17
CA ASN A 133 12.48 -6.60 2.13
C ASN A 133 11.82 -7.86 1.54
N THR A 134 11.38 -7.82 0.27
CA THR A 134 10.77 -8.96 -0.42
C THR A 134 11.73 -9.60 -1.40
N ALA A 135 11.83 -10.94 -1.36
CA ALA A 135 12.53 -11.74 -2.36
C ALA A 135 11.63 -12.04 -3.58
N ASN A 136 11.23 -11.01 -4.33
CA ASN A 136 10.44 -11.16 -5.57
C ASN A 136 11.10 -10.43 -6.74
N SER A 137 11.23 -11.09 -7.90
CA SER A 137 11.89 -10.52 -9.08
C SER A 137 11.22 -9.26 -9.64
N GLN A 138 9.94 -9.04 -9.34
CA GLN A 138 9.21 -7.84 -9.76
C GLN A 138 9.62 -6.58 -8.98
N VAL A 139 10.19 -6.73 -7.77
CA VAL A 139 10.61 -5.62 -6.90
C VAL A 139 11.55 -4.66 -7.62
N GLU A 140 12.57 -5.20 -8.29
CA GLU A 140 13.58 -4.39 -8.99
C GLU A 140 12.99 -3.56 -10.12
N HIS A 141 11.97 -4.08 -10.82
CA HIS A 141 11.27 -3.30 -11.84
C HIS A 141 10.48 -2.15 -11.22
N ILE A 142 9.74 -2.42 -10.14
CA ILE A 142 8.91 -1.42 -9.45
C ILE A 142 9.78 -0.31 -8.86
N ILE A 143 10.87 -0.67 -8.17
CA ILE A 143 11.83 0.29 -7.59
C ILE A 143 12.45 1.15 -8.69
N ARG A 144 12.82 0.58 -9.84
CA ARG A 144 13.34 1.37 -10.97
C ARG A 144 12.35 2.43 -11.46
N VAL A 145 11.06 2.08 -11.55
CA VAL A 145 10.01 3.05 -11.93
C VAL A 145 9.88 4.16 -10.89
N MET A 146 9.84 3.83 -9.61
CA MET A 146 9.77 4.80 -8.51
C MET A 146 10.99 5.73 -8.49
N LYS A 147 12.20 5.19 -8.67
CA LYS A 147 13.44 5.96 -8.71
C LYS A 147 13.51 6.91 -9.91
N ARG A 148 13.07 6.45 -11.07
CA ARG A 148 12.98 7.29 -12.27
C ARG A 148 12.05 8.49 -12.02
N TRP A 149 10.86 8.23 -11.47
CA TRP A 149 9.94 9.31 -11.11
C TRP A 149 10.54 10.29 -10.10
N ALA A 150 11.23 9.80 -9.06
CA ALA A 150 11.89 10.65 -8.06
C ALA A 150 12.90 11.60 -8.70
N LYS A 151 13.76 11.08 -9.59
CA LYS A 151 14.74 11.87 -10.35
C LYS A 151 14.06 12.96 -11.19
N ASP A 152 13.02 12.59 -11.94
CA ASP A 152 12.28 13.53 -12.80
C ASP A 152 11.57 14.63 -11.99
N ASN A 153 11.23 14.34 -10.72
CA ASN A 153 10.52 15.24 -9.82
C ASN A 153 11.42 15.91 -8.76
N ARG A 154 12.75 15.76 -8.88
CA ARG A 154 13.76 16.32 -7.95
C ARG A 154 13.54 15.91 -6.49
N VAL A 155 13.07 14.68 -6.28
CA VAL A 155 12.96 14.07 -4.96
C VAL A 155 14.25 13.32 -4.66
N ASN A 156 14.87 13.63 -3.53
CA ASN A 156 16.09 12.95 -3.08
C ASN A 156 15.71 11.67 -2.33
N ILE A 157 16.17 10.51 -2.80
CA ILE A 157 15.84 9.17 -2.29
C ILE A 157 17.05 8.24 -2.31
#